data_AF-A0A932E1R8-F1
#
_entry.id   AF-A0A932E1R8-F1
#
_cell.length_a   1.000
_cell.length_b   1.000
_cell.length_c   1.000
_cell.angle_alpha   90.00
_cell.angle_beta   90.00
_cell.angle_gamma   90.00
#
_symmetry.space_group_name_H-M   'P 1'
#
loop_
_entity.id
_entity.type
_entity.pdbx_description
1 polymer ?
#
loop_
_entity_poly.entity_id
_entity_poly.type
_entity_poly.pdbx_seq_one_letter_code
_entity_poly.pdbx_strand_id
1 'polypeptide(L)'
;MGLGRTAAIVIGSFPLGESDRVVTFYSREHGKIRGVARAARRIRSRFGGALELFTQGELVFFDTGRSDLLRIDHFDIVRPFNQVRESLDALGHAA
;
A
#
# COMPACT_ATOMS: atom_id res chain seq x y z
N MET A 1 -4.59 7.48 19.04
CA MET A 1 -4.02 6.25 18.46
C MET A 1 -5.17 5.34 18.09
N GLY A 2 -5.30 4.96 16.82
CA GLY A 2 -6.45 4.18 16.35
C GLY A 2 -6.03 3.15 15.31
N LEU A 3 -6.60 1.96 15.43
CA LEU A 3 -6.55 0.93 14.40
C LEU A 3 -7.63 1.28 13.36
N GLY A 4 -7.21 1.48 12.11
CA GLY A 4 -8.11 1.66 10.98
C GLY A 4 -8.11 0.43 10.08
N ARG A 5 -9.28 0.15 9.49
CA ARG A 5 -9.47 -0.89 8.47
C ARG A 5 -10.33 -0.35 7.34
N THR A 6 -9.91 -0.55 6.08
CA THR A 6 -10.58 0.06 4.91
C THR A 6 -10.22 -0.71 3.64
N ALA A 7 -11.14 -0.76 2.68
CA ALA A 7 -10.84 -1.24 1.33
C ALA A 7 -9.96 -0.20 0.62
N ALA A 8 -8.87 -0.62 -0.01
CA ALA A 8 -7.94 0.30 -0.66
C ALA A 8 -7.23 -0.29 -1.88
N ILE A 9 -6.71 0.58 -2.73
CA ILE A 9 -5.82 0.24 -3.85
C ILE A 9 -4.47 0.92 -3.69
N VAL A 10 -3.38 0.20 -3.97
CA VAL A 10 -2.02 0.75 -4.00
C VAL A 10 -1.88 1.64 -5.23
N ILE A 11 -1.56 2.92 -5.02
CA ILE A 11 -1.37 3.91 -6.11
C ILE A 11 0.07 4.45 -6.18
N GLY A 12 0.95 3.98 -5.29
CA GLY A 12 2.36 4.34 -5.34
C GLY A 12 3.15 3.74 -4.20
N SER A 13 4.45 3.52 -4.41
CA SER A 13 5.37 3.01 -3.40
C SER A 13 6.78 3.50 -3.69
N PHE A 14 7.53 3.87 -2.66
CA PHE A 14 8.94 4.17 -2.77
C PHE A 14 9.74 3.59 -1.58
N PRO A 15 11.03 3.24 -1.77
CA PRO A 15 11.87 2.73 -0.70
C PRO A 15 12.02 3.74 0.44
N LEU A 16 11.97 3.26 1.68
CA LEU A 16 12.32 4.02 2.87
C LEU A 16 13.49 3.32 3.57
N GLY A 17 14.70 3.84 3.38
CA GLY A 17 15.91 3.16 3.81
C GLY A 17 16.06 1.77 3.19
N GLU A 18 16.72 0.87 3.91
CA GLU A 18 17.09 -0.44 3.38
C GLU A 18 15.94 -1.47 3.41
N SER A 19 15.15 -1.49 4.48
CA SER A 19 14.19 -2.56 4.73
C SER A 19 12.73 -2.17 4.47
N ASP A 20 12.41 -0.88 4.44
CA ASP A 20 11.03 -0.41 4.52
C ASP A 20 10.56 0.22 3.19
N ARG A 21 9.25 0.42 3.07
CA ARG A 21 8.63 1.19 1.98
C ARG A 21 7.68 2.22 2.58
N VAL A 22 7.59 3.40 1.96
CA VAL A 22 6.39 4.23 2.08
C VAL A 22 5.45 3.83 0.95
N VAL A 23 4.21 3.50 1.29
CA VAL A 23 3.17 3.11 0.34
C VAL A 23 2.04 4.13 0.40
N THR A 24 1.53 4.48 -0.76
CA THR A 24 0.37 5.36 -0.93
C THR A 24 -0.80 4.50 -1.39
N PHE A 25 -1.90 4.61 -0.67
CA PHE A 25 -3.15 3.94 -0.95
C PHE A 25 -4.24 4.96 -1.25
N TYR A 26 -5.17 4.61 -2.12
CA TYR A 26 -6.46 5.28 -2.20
C TYR A 26 -7.50 4.36 -1.58
N SER A 27 -8.09 4.82 -0.47
CA SER A 27 -9.02 4.06 0.35
C SER A 27 -10.46 4.55 0.19
N ARG A 28 -11.41 3.64 0.38
CA ARG A 28 -12.84 3.94 0.24
C ARG A 28 -13.34 4.90 1.32
N GLU A 29 -12.95 4.68 2.57
CA GLU A 29 -13.49 5.45 3.71
C GLU A 29 -12.64 6.66 4.11
N HIS A 30 -11.33 6.68 3.79
CA HIS A 30 -10.41 7.71 4.28
C HIS A 30 -9.69 8.47 3.16
N GLY A 31 -10.04 8.23 1.89
CA GLY A 31 -9.36 8.83 0.75
C GLY A 31 -7.90 8.41 0.67
N LYS A 32 -7.01 9.36 0.37
CA LYS A 32 -5.57 9.10 0.19
C LYS A 32 -4.88 8.85 1.53
N ILE A 33 -4.34 7.65 1.71
CA ILE A 33 -3.54 7.26 2.89
C ILE A 33 -2.07 7.10 2.46
N ARG A 34 -1.15 7.59 3.28
CA ARG A 34 0.28 7.26 3.16
C ARG A 34 0.74 6.56 4.42
N GLY A 35 1.53 5.50 4.27
CA GLY A 35 2.06 4.83 5.44
C GLY A 35 3.33 4.04 5.22
N VAL A 36 4.03 3.79 6.32
CA VAL A 36 5.27 3.02 6.36
C VAL A 36 4.93 1.54 6.53
N ALA A 37 5.30 0.76 5.52
CA ALA A 37 5.32 -0.69 5.56
C ALA A 37 6.70 -1.16 6.00
N ARG A 38 6.83 -1.48 7.30
CA ARG A 38 8.10 -1.91 7.89
C ARG A 38 8.50 -3.30 7.41
N ALA A 39 9.77 -3.49 7.10
CA ALA A 39 10.36 -4.70 6.55
C ALA A 39 9.72 -5.16 5.22
N ALA A 40 9.06 -4.27 4.48
CA ALA A 40 8.42 -4.57 3.20
C ALA A 40 9.40 -5.02 2.11
N ARG A 41 10.69 -4.67 2.22
CA ARG A 41 11.73 -5.05 1.25
C ARG A 41 12.52 -6.30 1.62
N ARG A 42 12.29 -6.90 2.78
CA ARG A 42 13.00 -8.12 3.20
C ARG A 42 12.50 -9.33 2.40
N ILE A 43 13.39 -10.28 2.12
CA ILE A 43 13.08 -11.51 1.35
C ILE A 43 11.86 -12.27 1.93
N ARG A 44 11.74 -12.33 3.26
CA ARG A 44 10.62 -12.97 3.96
C ARG A 44 9.64 -11.93 4.54
N SER A 45 9.29 -10.93 3.76
CA SER A 45 8.33 -9.92 4.19
C SER A 45 6.91 -10.49 4.27
N ARG A 46 6.17 -10.13 5.32
CA ARG A 46 4.72 -10.41 5.40
C ARG A 46 3.92 -9.78 4.27
N PHE A 47 4.46 -8.73 3.66
CA PHE A 47 3.76 -7.99 2.61
C PHE A 47 3.89 -8.66 1.24
N GLY A 48 4.87 -9.54 1.02
CA GLY A 48 5.08 -10.21 -0.28
C GLY A 48 4.91 -9.25 -1.48
N GLY A 49 4.11 -9.67 -2.47
CA GLY A 49 3.68 -8.85 -3.60
C GLY A 49 2.40 -8.03 -3.37
N ALA A 50 1.90 -7.92 -2.14
CA ALA A 50 0.65 -7.20 -1.85
C ALA A 50 0.76 -5.68 -2.03
N LEU A 51 1.97 -5.13 -1.88
CA LEU A 51 2.22 -3.69 -2.00
C LEU A 51 2.65 -3.28 -3.42
N GLU A 52 2.32 -4.10 -4.41
CA GLU A 52 2.52 -3.80 -5.82
C GLU A 52 1.47 -2.82 -6.35
N LEU A 53 1.83 -2.01 -7.33
CA LEU A 53 0.95 -0.99 -7.90
C LEU A 53 -0.36 -1.60 -8.42
N PHE A 54 -1.47 -0.88 -8.19
CA PHE A 54 -2.83 -1.29 -8.55
C PHE A 54 -3.36 -2.54 -7.87
N THR A 55 -2.66 -3.07 -6.86
CA THR A 55 -3.21 -4.12 -6.02
C THR A 55 -4.31 -3.54 -5.13
N GLN A 56 -5.52 -4.09 -5.25
CA GLN A 56 -6.66 -3.82 -4.38
C GLN A 56 -6.72 -4.85 -3.24
N GLY A 57 -7.00 -4.37 -2.04
CA GLY A 57 -7.05 -5.21 -0.85
C GLY A 57 -7.70 -4.53 0.35
N GLU A 58 -7.71 -5.24 1.46
CA GLU A 58 -8.12 -4.71 2.76
C GLU A 58 -6.88 -4.19 3.48
N LEU A 59 -6.86 -2.89 3.77
CA LEU A 59 -5.77 -2.20 4.46
C LEU A 59 -6.05 -2.12 5.94
N VAL A 60 -5.08 -2.56 6.74
CA VAL A 60 -5.07 -2.35 8.19
C VAL A 60 -3.87 -1.48 8.57
N PHE A 61 -4.16 -0.39 9.27
CA PHE A 61 -3.18 0.63 9.61
C PHE A 61 -3.37 1.17 11.02
N PHE A 62 -2.31 1.75 11.57
CA PHE A 62 -2.34 2.44 12.85
C PHE A 62 -1.97 3.90 12.66
N ASP A 63 -2.85 4.78 13.12
CA ASP A 63 -2.54 6.20 13.27
C ASP A 63 -1.93 6.48 14.64
N THR A 64 -0.70 6.98 14.63
CA THR A 64 0.04 7.34 15.85
C THR A 64 -0.22 8.78 16.29
N GLY A 65 -0.82 9.62 15.44
CA GLY A 65 -1.02 11.06 15.65
C GLY A 65 0.28 11.87 15.65
N ARG A 66 1.42 11.26 15.28
CA ARG A 66 2.75 11.90 15.33
C ARG A 66 3.24 12.39 13.97
N SER A 67 2.64 11.93 12.87
CA SER A 67 3.01 12.29 11.51
C SER A 67 1.91 11.93 10.52
N ASP A 68 1.94 12.55 9.33
CA ASP A 68 1.06 12.21 8.20
C ASP A 68 1.30 10.80 7.62
N LEU A 69 2.40 10.15 8.01
CA LEU A 69 2.67 8.75 7.67
C LEU A 69 2.10 7.83 8.75
N LEU A 70 1.13 7.01 8.35
CA LEU A 70 0.56 5.97 9.21
C LEU A 70 1.49 4.75 9.25
N ARG A 71 1.31 3.88 10.24
CA ARG A 71 1.99 2.57 10.24
C ARG A 71 1.10 1.56 9.54
N ILE A 72 1.61 0.91 8.50
CA ILE A 72 0.89 -0.20 7.85
C ILE A 72 1.16 -1.48 8.62
N ASP A 73 0.09 -2.18 9.01
CA ASP A 73 0.20 -3.44 9.74
C ASP A 73 0.21 -4.65 8.80
N HIS A 74 -0.82 -4.75 7.97
CA HIS A 74 -0.95 -5.74 6.89
C HIS A 74 -1.87 -5.20 5.77
N PHE A 75 -1.78 -5.84 4.60
CA PHE A 75 -2.62 -5.54 3.44
C PHE A 75 -2.98 -6.85 2.75
N ASP A 76 -4.24 -7.26 2.89
CA ASP A 76 -4.72 -8.54 2.38
C ASP A 76 -5.26 -8.37 0.96
N ILE A 77 -4.63 -9.03 0.01
CA ILE A 77 -4.97 -8.92 -1.42
C ILE A 77 -6.38 -9.45 -1.65
N VAL A 78 -7.24 -8.60 -2.20
CA VAL A 78 -8.55 -8.99 -2.74
C VAL A 78 -8.46 -9.18 -4.26
N ARG A 79 -7.79 -8.25 -4.96
CA ARG A 79 -7.53 -8.33 -6.42
C ARG A 79 -6.20 -7.65 -6.80
N PRO A 80 -5.25 -8.34 -7.45
CA PRO A 80 -3.94 -7.76 -7.76
C PRO A 80 -3.84 -7.02 -9.12
N PHE A 81 -4.90 -6.99 -9.93
CA PHE A 81 -5.00 -6.31 -11.24
C PHE A 81 -3.73 -6.40 -12.12
N ASN A 82 -3.15 -7.60 -12.26
CA ASN A 82 -1.89 -7.82 -12.98
C ASN A 82 -1.92 -7.27 -14.42
N GLN A 83 -3.06 -7.40 -15.10
CA GLN A 83 -3.25 -6.93 -16.48
C GLN A 83 -3.02 -5.42 -16.65
N VAL A 84 -3.37 -4.60 -15.64
CA VAL A 84 -3.14 -3.15 -15.68
C VAL A 84 -1.65 -2.85 -15.60
N ARG A 85 -0.88 -3.66 -14.86
CA ARG A 85 0.58 -3.53 -14.76
C ARG A 85 1.32 -4.04 -16.00
N GLU A 86 0.75 -5.01 -16.71
CA GLU A 86 1.36 -5.63 -17.89
C GLU A 86 1.09 -4.84 -19.19
N SER A 87 0.12 -3.94 -19.20
CA SER A 87 -0.21 -3.08 -20.34
C SER A 87 0.40 -1.69 -20.17
N LEU A 88 1.35 -1.33 -21.06
CA LEU A 88 1.95 0.00 -21.09
C LEU A 88 0.91 1.10 -21.38
N ASP A 89 -0.07 0.81 -22.24
CA ASP A 89 -1.16 1.74 -22.53
C ASP A 89 -2.05 1.96 -21.30
N ALA A 90 -2.41 0.89 -20.58
CA ALA A 90 -3.21 1.01 -19.36
C ALA A 90 -2.46 1.75 -18.24
N LEU A 91 -1.14 1.55 -18.13
CA LEU A 91 -0.29 2.29 -17.19
C LEU A 91 -0.32 3.80 -17.49
N GLY A 92 -0.25 4.19 -18.76
CA GLY A 92 -0.27 5.60 -19.17
C GLY A 92 -1.57 6.33 -18.84
N HIS A 93 -2.71 5.62 -18.79
CA HIS A 93 -4.00 6.19 -18.40
C HIS A 93 -4.24 6.26 -16.88
N ALA A 94 -3.47 5.48 -16.11
CA ALA A 94 -3.63 5.38 -14.66
C ALA A 94 -2.71 6.32 -13.86
N ALA A 95 -1.72 6.94 -14.52
CA ALA A 95 -0.75 7.89 -13.94
C ALA A 95 -1.24 9.34 -14.02
#